data_AF-A0A3M1YIU0-F1
#
_entry.id   AF-A0A3M1YIU0-F1
#
_cell.length_a   1.000
_cell.length_b   1.000
_cell.length_c   1.000
_cell.angle_alpha   90.00
_cell.angle_beta   90.00
_cell.angle_gamma   90.00
#
_symmetry.space_group_name_H-M   'P 1'
#
loop_
_entity.id
_entity.type
_entity.pdbx_description
1 polymer ?
#
loop_
_entity_poly.entity_id
_entity_poly.type
_entity_poly.pdbx_seq_one_letter_code
_entity_poly.pdbx_strand_id
1 'polypeptide(L)'
;MKRLIILGFALLFILPGLTAQRLTEFSEEPNAFIKELREFMTSSKRKTMEELFDNFEKVFKSGRFSPEEFKMIRATSNMMLSQRMTASPYFSKYLLALAIVKDGELGETRFKEWHRILDHLLANIENRKLKPFERFLEFSQAFFERNAFRYSRTGTTWIADGPRYDFEIEDNKPVVKYDKLNLIATRGKDSIMIQETSGRYYPVEEIWRGQGGKVTWERYGLNKDVYAELGEYELQTNKSLYEVKSVKMHYPLYFGDLAVPGSFRDKLSAANRASEGSYPRFESHEEILEIKNIGQGVKYTGGFRLHGMTVYGFGSKENKARILIYNDDNELAYRGRAELFTIRREERIVGERVESTVYFGQDSLYHPSVNIRFEIPTKQLQLSRGQRGSDRNPFYNSLHQVNIDANNIDYHLATDSIYIGKTNLGFQKTLTPVSFESLKYFELGDYQRIQNIATTNPIALMKIASRENGGKRTLDANELAKRLNPRFTVENVSSLLYDLVSKGFINYDADKQEVELKDKIFHYADAALKKVDYDVLRITSETTGTNAVFDLKDQTIWINGVKHIELSALQKVGFLPKNNQI
;
A
#
# COMPACT_ATOMS: atom_id res chain seq x y z
N MET A 1 102.30 -16.66 -45.31
CA MET A 1 101.82 -18.06 -45.25
C MET A 1 102.28 -18.68 -43.95
N LYS A 2 101.38 -19.40 -43.25
CA LYS A 2 101.52 -20.11 -41.95
C LYS A 2 100.96 -19.39 -40.70
N ARG A 3 99.88 -20.02 -40.18
CA ARG A 3 99.49 -20.36 -38.78
C ARG A 3 99.61 -19.32 -37.64
N LEU A 4 98.86 -19.61 -36.57
CA LEU A 4 98.81 -19.02 -35.21
C LEU A 4 97.79 -17.87 -35.07
N ILE A 5 96.90 -17.77 -34.06
CA ILE A 5 96.74 -18.41 -32.74
C ILE A 5 95.25 -18.34 -32.36
N ILE A 6 94.75 -19.42 -31.74
CA ILE A 6 93.51 -19.44 -30.95
C ILE A 6 93.87 -19.04 -29.51
N LEU A 7 93.33 -17.92 -29.04
CA LEU A 7 93.17 -17.48 -27.64
C LEU A 7 91.91 -16.60 -27.68
N GLY A 8 90.81 -16.82 -26.97
CA GLY A 8 90.67 -17.26 -25.59
C GLY A 8 90.07 -16.08 -24.81
N PHE A 9 88.75 -16.02 -24.64
CA PHE A 9 88.13 -15.35 -23.51
C PHE A 9 86.73 -15.92 -23.28
N ALA A 10 86.65 -16.84 -22.31
CA ALA A 10 85.40 -17.24 -21.69
C ALA A 10 84.97 -16.10 -20.75
N LEU A 11 83.79 -15.54 -20.97
CA LEU A 11 83.10 -14.75 -19.96
C LEU A 11 81.74 -15.39 -19.70
N LEU A 12 81.75 -16.29 -18.73
CA LEU A 12 80.57 -16.86 -18.08
C LEU A 12 79.90 -15.72 -17.29
N PHE A 13 78.86 -15.09 -17.84
CA PHE A 13 77.93 -14.32 -17.01
C PHE A 13 76.88 -15.27 -16.46
N ILE A 14 77.17 -15.81 -15.27
CA ILE A 14 76.18 -16.42 -14.39
C ILE A 14 75.29 -15.28 -13.90
N LEU A 15 74.14 -15.09 -14.53
CA LEU A 15 73.04 -14.35 -13.94
C LEU A 15 72.46 -15.24 -12.83
N PRO A 16 72.43 -14.81 -11.55
CA PRO A 16 71.59 -15.47 -10.58
C PRO A 16 70.15 -15.18 -10.99
N GLY A 17 69.49 -16.19 -11.55
CA GLY A 17 68.04 -16.21 -11.62
C GLY A 17 67.51 -16.19 -10.19
N LEU A 18 67.25 -15.00 -9.66
CA LEU A 18 66.36 -14.80 -8.52
C LEU A 18 64.98 -15.26 -8.96
N THR A 19 64.77 -16.57 -8.91
CA THR A 19 63.44 -17.13 -8.83
C THR A 19 62.93 -16.71 -7.45
N ALA A 20 62.14 -15.65 -7.41
CA ALA A 20 61.29 -15.39 -6.25
C ALA A 20 60.40 -16.63 -6.11
N GLN A 21 60.79 -17.55 -5.22
CA GLN A 21 59.99 -18.73 -4.94
C GLN A 21 58.63 -18.23 -4.46
N ARG A 22 57.58 -18.62 -5.18
CA ARG A 22 56.23 -18.30 -4.80
C ARG A 22 55.97 -18.97 -3.45
N LEU A 23 55.61 -18.19 -2.44
CA LEU A 23 55.25 -18.70 -1.13
C LEU A 23 54.13 -19.75 -1.27
N THR A 24 54.45 -21.00 -0.95
CA THR A 24 53.54 -22.15 -1.04
C THR A 24 52.97 -22.53 0.33
N GLU A 25 53.70 -22.24 1.40
CA GLU A 25 53.32 -22.53 2.77
C GLU A 25 54.00 -21.52 3.71
N PHE A 26 53.33 -21.12 4.79
CA PHE A 26 53.92 -20.30 5.84
C PHE A 26 54.66 -21.14 6.89
N SER A 27 55.67 -20.55 7.53
CA SER A 27 56.47 -21.18 8.58
C SER A 27 55.65 -21.60 9.82
N GLU A 28 56.09 -22.69 10.47
CA GLU A 28 55.58 -23.13 11.78
C GLU A 28 56.11 -22.27 12.94
N GLU A 29 57.17 -21.50 12.72
CA GLU A 29 57.75 -20.62 13.72
C GLU A 29 57.03 -19.24 13.71
N PRO A 30 56.40 -18.80 14.82
CA PRO A 30 55.55 -17.60 14.83
C PRO A 30 56.22 -16.32 14.30
N ASN A 31 57.49 -16.11 14.63
CA ASN A 31 58.23 -14.92 14.17
C ASN A 31 58.55 -14.99 12.67
N ALA A 32 58.85 -16.17 12.15
CA ALA A 32 59.06 -16.38 10.72
C ALA A 32 57.75 -16.23 9.94
N PHE A 33 56.65 -16.80 10.45
CA PHE A 33 55.29 -16.64 9.91
C PHE A 33 54.93 -15.16 9.71
N ILE A 34 55.13 -14.33 10.74
CA ILE A 34 54.83 -12.90 10.67
C ILE A 34 55.67 -12.17 9.62
N LYS A 35 56.96 -12.52 9.50
CA LYS A 35 57.83 -11.93 8.48
C LYS A 35 57.38 -12.29 7.06
N GLU A 36 57.09 -13.57 6.81
CA GLU A 36 56.61 -14.06 5.51
C GLU A 36 55.25 -13.44 5.15
N LEU A 37 54.34 -13.36 6.11
CA LEU A 37 53.03 -12.74 5.92
C LEU A 37 53.15 -11.24 5.63
N ARG A 38 54.10 -10.53 6.26
CA ARG A 38 54.40 -9.13 5.94
C ARG A 38 54.83 -8.99 4.49
N GLU A 39 55.82 -9.76 4.05
CA GLU A 39 56.33 -9.73 2.68
C GLU A 39 55.21 -10.00 1.67
N PHE A 40 54.37 -11.01 1.95
CA PHE A 40 53.21 -11.35 1.12
C PHE A 40 52.19 -10.19 1.05
N MET A 41 51.80 -9.61 2.19
CA MET A 41 50.78 -8.56 2.28
C MET A 41 51.23 -7.23 1.67
N THR A 42 52.52 -6.90 1.79
CA THR A 42 53.10 -5.62 1.38
C THR A 42 53.74 -5.65 -0.01
N SER A 43 53.75 -6.80 -0.68
CA SER A 43 54.26 -6.98 -2.06
C SER A 43 53.72 -5.95 -3.07
N SER A 44 52.48 -5.48 -2.90
CA SER A 44 51.86 -4.46 -3.75
C SER A 44 52.33 -3.01 -3.49
N LYS A 45 53.12 -2.77 -2.43
CA LYS A 45 53.59 -1.44 -1.98
C LYS A 45 52.47 -0.42 -1.73
N ARG A 46 51.26 -0.90 -1.42
CA ARG A 46 50.11 -0.05 -1.08
C ARG A 46 50.16 0.23 0.42
N LYS A 47 50.24 1.51 0.80
CA LYS A 47 50.25 1.97 2.19
C LYS A 47 49.11 1.39 3.03
N THR A 48 47.91 1.26 2.46
CA THR A 48 46.76 0.68 3.15
C THR A 48 46.96 -0.78 3.57
N MET A 49 47.75 -1.55 2.83
CA MET A 49 48.06 -2.95 3.16
C MET A 49 49.14 -3.03 4.25
N GLU A 50 50.10 -2.10 4.24
CA GLU A 50 51.11 -1.96 5.29
C GLU A 50 50.45 -1.61 6.62
N GLU A 51 49.59 -0.57 6.65
CA GLU A 51 48.86 -0.15 7.85
C GLU A 51 47.96 -1.25 8.41
N LEU A 52 47.25 -2.00 7.54
CA LEU A 52 46.42 -3.13 7.94
C LEU A 52 47.27 -4.24 8.57
N PHE A 53 48.39 -4.60 7.94
CA PHE A 53 49.29 -5.62 8.46
C PHE A 53 49.93 -5.19 9.79
N ASP A 54 50.38 -3.94 9.91
CA ASP A 54 50.97 -3.41 11.15
C ASP A 54 49.99 -3.49 12.32
N ASN A 55 48.71 -3.23 12.07
CA ASN A 55 47.67 -3.39 13.09
C ASN A 55 47.47 -4.86 13.48
N PHE A 56 47.42 -5.77 12.51
CA PHE A 56 47.34 -7.21 12.79
C PHE A 56 48.56 -7.71 13.56
N GLU A 57 49.78 -7.31 13.17
CA GLU A 57 51.01 -7.73 13.84
C GLU A 57 51.04 -7.31 15.30
N LYS A 58 50.58 -6.09 15.63
CA LYS A 58 50.44 -5.65 17.03
C LYS A 58 49.50 -6.55 17.82
N VAL A 59 48.36 -6.91 17.22
CA VAL A 59 47.37 -7.81 17.84
C VAL A 59 47.93 -9.22 18.01
N PHE A 60 48.71 -9.70 17.05
CA PHE A 60 49.34 -11.02 17.13
C PHE A 60 50.41 -11.07 18.22
N LYS A 61 51.31 -10.06 18.26
CA LYS A 61 52.41 -9.97 19.23
C LYS A 61 51.97 -9.67 20.66
N SER A 62 50.71 -9.24 20.89
CA SER A 62 50.18 -9.04 22.23
C SER A 62 49.89 -10.33 22.99
N GLY A 63 50.07 -11.50 22.35
CA GLY A 63 49.77 -12.80 22.96
C GLY A 63 48.28 -13.14 22.95
N ARG A 64 47.48 -12.45 22.11
CA ARG A 64 46.04 -12.66 22.00
C ARG A 64 45.66 -14.05 21.49
N PHE A 65 46.53 -14.70 20.72
CA PHE A 65 46.30 -16.04 20.17
C PHE A 65 47.18 -17.07 20.90
N SER A 66 46.55 -18.15 21.36
CA SER A 66 47.23 -19.32 21.93
C SER A 66 48.01 -20.09 20.84
N PRO A 67 48.96 -20.97 21.23
CA PRO A 67 49.68 -21.82 20.28
C PRO A 67 48.76 -22.66 19.37
N GLU A 68 47.65 -23.15 19.90
CA GLU A 68 46.64 -23.91 19.17
C GLU A 68 45.92 -23.02 18.15
N GLU A 69 45.51 -21.82 18.54
CA GLU A 69 44.88 -20.84 17.65
C GLU A 69 45.85 -20.38 16.55
N PHE A 70 47.14 -20.24 16.86
CA PHE A 70 48.17 -19.95 15.85
C PHE A 70 48.27 -21.08 14.81
N LYS A 71 48.24 -22.35 15.24
CA LYS A 71 48.22 -23.49 14.30
C LYS A 71 46.99 -23.42 13.38
N MET A 72 45.83 -23.03 13.90
CA MET A 72 44.62 -22.83 13.10
C MET A 72 44.80 -21.67 12.10
N ILE A 73 45.30 -20.51 12.54
CA ILE A 73 45.57 -19.36 11.66
C ILE A 73 46.49 -19.74 10.51
N ARG A 74 47.58 -20.45 10.81
CA ARG A 74 48.54 -20.93 9.83
C ARG A 74 47.89 -21.91 8.85
N ALA A 75 47.13 -22.89 9.34
CA ALA A 75 46.46 -23.88 8.50
C ALA A 75 45.47 -23.23 7.52
N THR A 76 44.58 -22.37 8.00
CA THR A 76 43.65 -21.62 7.14
C THR A 76 44.38 -20.73 6.14
N SER A 77 45.46 -20.06 6.55
CA SER A 77 46.31 -19.25 5.66
C SER A 77 46.94 -20.09 4.55
N ASN A 78 47.42 -21.30 4.85
CA ASN A 78 47.97 -22.22 3.86
C ASN A 78 46.88 -22.74 2.89
N MET A 79 45.68 -23.04 3.39
CA MET A 79 44.53 -23.39 2.55
C MET A 79 44.14 -22.23 1.60
N MET A 80 44.24 -20.98 2.05
CA MET A 80 44.04 -19.80 1.18
C MET A 80 45.15 -19.67 0.12
N LEU A 81 46.42 -19.93 0.47
CA LEU A 81 47.53 -19.93 -0.49
C LEU A 81 47.37 -21.01 -1.57
N SER A 82 46.92 -22.21 -1.20
CA SER A 82 46.69 -23.32 -2.16
C SER A 82 45.61 -22.98 -3.17
N GLN A 83 44.58 -22.24 -2.75
CA GLN A 83 43.53 -21.68 -3.61
C GLN A 83 43.99 -20.45 -4.41
N ARG A 84 45.27 -20.07 -4.29
CA ARG A 84 45.90 -18.92 -4.97
C ARG A 84 45.21 -17.59 -4.62
N MET A 85 44.72 -17.45 -3.40
CA MET A 85 44.11 -16.21 -2.92
C MET A 85 45.19 -15.13 -2.73
N THR A 86 44.88 -13.91 -3.16
CA THR A 86 45.79 -12.75 -3.10
C THR A 86 45.74 -12.02 -1.76
N ALA A 87 46.76 -11.20 -1.48
CA ALA A 87 46.82 -10.32 -0.31
C ALA A 87 45.54 -9.47 -0.13
N SER A 88 44.98 -8.97 -1.24
CA SER A 88 43.71 -8.24 -1.29
C SER A 88 42.84 -8.84 -2.39
N PRO A 89 41.54 -9.05 -2.14
CA PRO A 89 40.81 -8.73 -0.92
C PRO A 89 40.89 -9.81 0.19
N TYR A 90 41.37 -11.02 -0.11
CA TYR A 90 41.19 -12.19 0.77
C TYR A 90 41.94 -12.11 2.09
N PHE A 91 43.28 -12.12 2.07
CA PHE A 91 44.07 -12.08 3.32
C PHE A 91 43.81 -10.79 4.10
N SER A 92 43.69 -9.64 3.45
CA SER A 92 43.30 -8.39 4.12
C SER A 92 42.01 -8.56 4.90
N LYS A 93 41.00 -9.23 4.33
CA LYS A 93 39.72 -9.39 5.01
C LYS A 93 39.80 -10.38 6.17
N TYR A 94 40.57 -11.46 5.99
CA TYR A 94 40.83 -12.46 7.02
C TYR A 94 41.58 -11.87 8.22
N LEU A 95 42.66 -11.10 7.99
CA LEU A 95 43.43 -10.45 9.07
C LEU A 95 42.60 -9.41 9.83
N LEU A 96 41.75 -8.65 9.13
CA LEU A 96 40.82 -7.71 9.78
C LEU A 96 39.83 -8.43 10.69
N ALA A 97 39.25 -9.54 10.24
CA ALA A 97 38.35 -10.35 11.06
C ALA A 97 39.07 -11.00 12.26
N LEU A 98 40.30 -11.50 12.06
CA LEU A 98 41.13 -12.05 13.14
C LEU A 98 41.40 -11.04 14.26
N ALA A 99 41.61 -9.77 13.91
CA ALA A 99 41.87 -8.73 14.91
C ALA A 99 40.71 -8.61 15.92
N ILE A 100 39.47 -8.80 15.47
CA ILE A 100 38.25 -8.51 16.24
C ILE A 100 37.45 -9.76 16.68
N VAL A 101 37.66 -10.94 16.09
CA VAL A 101 36.85 -12.14 16.37
C VAL A 101 36.85 -12.57 17.84
N LYS A 102 37.93 -12.27 18.58
CA LYS A 102 38.07 -12.55 20.01
C LYS A 102 37.59 -11.40 20.93
N ASP A 103 37.04 -10.31 20.39
CA ASP A 103 36.57 -9.17 21.21
C ASP A 103 35.23 -9.47 21.89
N GLY A 104 35.16 -9.36 23.21
CA GLY A 104 33.95 -9.61 24.01
C GLY A 104 33.88 -11.02 24.63
N GLU A 105 32.76 -11.34 25.25
CA GLU A 105 32.54 -12.65 25.90
C GLU A 105 32.57 -13.80 24.87
N LEU A 106 33.07 -14.97 25.26
CA LEU A 106 33.19 -16.17 24.39
C LEU A 106 34.12 -16.01 23.17
N GLY A 107 35.12 -15.13 23.21
CA GLY A 107 36.03 -14.89 22.09
C GLY A 107 36.75 -16.15 21.56
N GLU A 108 37.15 -17.07 22.44
CA GLU A 108 37.79 -18.34 22.05
C GLU A 108 36.84 -19.28 21.29
N THR A 109 35.62 -19.45 21.79
CA THR A 109 34.59 -20.27 21.13
C THR A 109 34.24 -19.70 19.76
N ARG A 110 34.05 -18.37 19.67
CA ARG A 110 33.79 -17.67 18.40
C ARG A 110 34.91 -17.86 17.41
N PHE A 111 36.16 -17.74 17.85
CA PHE A 111 37.33 -17.97 17.01
C PHE A 111 37.34 -19.39 16.42
N LYS A 112 37.10 -20.41 17.27
CA LYS A 112 37.13 -21.83 16.86
C LYS A 112 36.00 -22.16 15.89
N GLU A 113 34.78 -21.76 16.20
CA GLU A 113 33.62 -21.99 15.33
C GLU A 113 33.76 -21.25 14.00
N TRP A 114 34.25 -20.02 14.01
CA TRP A 114 34.50 -19.26 12.78
C TRP A 114 35.53 -19.95 11.88
N HIS A 115 36.65 -20.41 12.42
CA HIS A 115 37.65 -21.16 11.64
C HIS A 115 37.10 -22.48 11.10
N ARG A 116 36.28 -23.20 11.89
CA ARG A 116 35.60 -24.41 11.40
C ARG A 116 34.79 -24.13 10.13
N ILE A 117 34.07 -23.00 10.09
CA ILE A 117 33.34 -22.57 8.89
C ILE A 117 34.28 -22.18 7.75
N LEU A 118 35.36 -21.43 8.03
CA LEU A 118 36.35 -21.05 7.01
C LEU A 118 36.99 -22.26 6.34
N ASP A 119 37.43 -23.24 7.13
CA ASP A 119 38.09 -24.44 6.65
C ASP A 119 37.12 -25.30 5.83
N HIS A 120 35.86 -25.43 6.27
CA HIS A 120 34.81 -26.09 5.48
C HIS A 120 34.59 -25.40 4.13
N LEU A 121 34.48 -24.06 4.13
CA LEU A 121 34.30 -23.30 2.90
C LEU A 121 35.48 -23.48 1.94
N LEU A 122 36.72 -23.45 2.45
CA LEU A 122 37.95 -23.61 1.66
C LEU A 122 38.09 -25.03 1.09
N ALA A 123 37.75 -26.06 1.88
CA ALA A 123 37.79 -27.45 1.46
C ALA A 123 36.77 -27.78 0.35
N ASN A 124 35.64 -27.06 0.32
CA ASN A 124 34.55 -27.27 -0.63
C ASN A 124 34.53 -26.25 -1.78
N ILE A 125 35.65 -25.59 -2.09
CA ILE A 125 35.75 -24.71 -3.27
C ILE A 125 35.77 -25.56 -4.54
N GLU A 126 34.68 -25.49 -5.30
CA GLU A 126 34.60 -26.07 -6.64
C GLU A 126 34.86 -25.03 -7.73
N ASN A 127 35.51 -25.45 -8.81
CA ASN A 127 35.70 -24.63 -10.02
C ASN A 127 36.34 -23.25 -9.74
N ARG A 128 37.14 -23.14 -8.68
CA ARG A 128 37.77 -21.89 -8.23
C ARG A 128 36.76 -20.75 -7.98
N LYS A 129 35.55 -21.08 -7.56
CA LYS A 129 34.53 -20.09 -7.15
C LYS A 129 34.88 -19.52 -5.77
N LEU A 130 35.76 -18.51 -5.72
CA LEU A 130 36.26 -17.93 -4.47
C LEU A 130 35.31 -16.90 -3.82
N LYS A 131 34.32 -16.41 -4.58
CA LYS A 131 33.39 -15.34 -4.16
C LYS A 131 32.57 -15.68 -2.90
N PRO A 132 32.06 -16.91 -2.69
CA PRO A 132 31.39 -17.28 -1.44
C PRO A 132 32.29 -17.10 -0.21
N PHE A 133 33.55 -17.55 -0.27
CA PHE A 133 34.51 -17.38 0.81
C PHE A 133 34.82 -15.89 1.07
N GLU A 134 35.03 -15.12 0.00
CA GLU A 134 35.23 -13.67 0.11
C GLU A 134 34.05 -12.96 0.80
N ARG A 135 32.81 -13.30 0.42
CA ARG A 135 31.59 -12.74 1.03
C ARG A 135 31.45 -13.11 2.50
N PHE A 136 31.80 -14.35 2.85
CA PHE A 136 31.77 -14.78 4.25
C PHE A 136 32.80 -14.01 5.10
N LEU A 137 33.99 -13.71 4.55
CA LEU A 137 34.96 -12.85 5.23
C LEU A 137 34.46 -11.40 5.39
N GLU A 138 33.81 -10.82 4.37
CA GLU A 138 33.19 -9.49 4.48
C GLU A 138 32.11 -9.45 5.57
N PHE A 139 31.23 -10.45 5.58
CA PHE A 139 30.23 -10.63 6.61
C PHE A 139 30.87 -10.72 8.01
N SER A 140 31.92 -11.53 8.15
CA SER A 140 32.58 -11.78 9.45
C SER A 140 33.06 -10.48 10.10
N GLN A 141 33.56 -9.53 9.30
CA GLN A 141 33.97 -8.21 9.82
C GLN A 141 32.80 -7.43 10.38
N ALA A 142 31.73 -7.26 9.58
CA ALA A 142 30.54 -6.52 10.00
C ALA A 142 29.87 -7.19 11.21
N PHE A 143 29.87 -8.52 11.24
CA PHE A 143 29.26 -9.30 12.29
C PHE A 143 30.01 -9.18 13.61
N PHE A 144 31.33 -9.41 13.63
CA PHE A 144 32.10 -9.33 14.88
C PHE A 144 32.27 -7.90 15.41
N GLU A 145 32.34 -6.89 14.53
CA GLU A 145 32.50 -5.50 14.96
C GLU A 145 31.18 -4.88 15.46
N ARG A 146 30.05 -5.23 14.81
CA ARG A 146 28.80 -4.47 14.92
C ARG A 146 27.57 -5.32 15.23
N ASN A 147 27.74 -6.64 15.41
CA ASN A 147 26.65 -7.61 15.40
C ASN A 147 25.76 -7.44 14.16
N ALA A 148 26.35 -7.06 13.01
CA ALA A 148 25.60 -6.75 11.80
C ALA A 148 25.67 -7.89 10.78
N PHE A 149 24.50 -8.40 10.37
CA PHE A 149 24.37 -9.27 9.19
C PHE A 149 24.86 -8.56 7.93
N ARG A 150 24.61 -7.25 7.84
CA ARG A 150 25.11 -6.42 6.76
C ARG A 150 25.36 -5.02 7.24
N TYR A 151 26.51 -4.45 6.90
CA TYR A 151 26.84 -3.06 7.14
C TYR A 151 26.93 -2.27 5.83
N SER A 152 26.36 -1.07 5.81
CA SER A 152 26.54 -0.14 4.70
C SER A 152 26.50 1.30 5.19
N ARG A 153 27.49 2.10 4.79
CA ARG A 153 27.59 3.51 5.16
C ARG A 153 26.48 4.37 4.56
N THR A 154 26.03 4.05 3.34
CA THR A 154 25.02 4.83 2.58
C THR A 154 23.72 4.05 2.34
N GLY A 155 23.79 2.72 2.42
CA GLY A 155 22.66 1.82 2.26
C GLY A 155 22.05 1.41 3.60
N THR A 156 21.42 0.25 3.60
CA THR A 156 20.80 -0.35 4.78
C THR A 156 21.81 -1.17 5.57
N THR A 157 21.80 -0.98 6.89
CA THR A 157 22.52 -1.83 7.83
C THR A 157 21.50 -2.69 8.58
N TRP A 158 21.73 -4.00 8.66
CA TRP A 158 20.93 -4.95 9.42
C TRP A 158 21.73 -5.48 10.60
N ILE A 159 21.25 -5.23 11.81
CA ILE A 159 21.86 -5.55 13.09
C ILE A 159 21.07 -6.69 13.73
N ALA A 160 21.78 -7.70 14.21
CA ALA A 160 21.29 -8.86 14.92
C ALA A 160 21.57 -8.68 16.42
N ASP A 161 20.62 -8.08 17.14
CA ASP A 161 20.74 -7.85 18.58
C ASP A 161 20.17 -9.06 19.35
N GLY A 162 21.04 -10.01 19.68
CA GLY A 162 20.67 -11.22 20.39
C GLY A 162 21.84 -11.73 21.24
N PRO A 163 21.56 -12.38 22.39
CA PRO A 163 22.58 -12.75 23.36
C PRO A 163 23.44 -13.94 22.91
N ARG A 164 22.92 -14.81 22.03
CA ARG A 164 23.58 -16.04 21.58
C ARG A 164 23.23 -16.34 20.14
N TYR A 165 24.20 -16.92 19.42
CA TYR A 165 24.05 -17.43 18.07
C TYR A 165 24.94 -18.66 17.89
N ASP A 166 24.61 -19.46 16.89
CA ASP A 166 25.40 -20.63 16.49
C ASP A 166 25.84 -20.48 15.03
N PHE A 167 27.09 -20.84 14.75
CA PHE A 167 27.57 -21.02 13.39
C PHE A 167 27.26 -22.44 12.93
N GLU A 168 26.52 -22.59 11.84
CA GLU A 168 26.12 -23.87 11.27
C GLU A 168 26.54 -23.99 9.80
N ILE A 169 26.47 -25.21 9.26
CA ILE A 169 26.65 -25.49 7.84
C ILE A 169 25.38 -26.21 7.36
N GLU A 170 24.71 -25.62 6.38
CA GLU A 170 23.54 -26.21 5.72
C GLU A 170 23.80 -26.24 4.22
N ASP A 171 23.71 -27.41 3.57
CA ASP A 171 23.94 -27.58 2.13
C ASP A 171 25.24 -26.91 1.62
N ASN A 172 26.34 -27.09 2.37
CA ASN A 172 27.66 -26.46 2.13
C ASN A 172 27.68 -24.93 2.22
N LYS A 173 26.67 -24.30 2.80
CA LYS A 173 26.61 -22.86 3.04
C LYS A 173 26.80 -22.54 4.53
N PRO A 174 27.52 -21.46 4.84
CA PRO A 174 27.64 -20.99 6.21
C PRO A 174 26.32 -20.36 6.65
N VAL A 175 25.90 -20.66 7.88
CA VAL A 175 24.65 -20.15 8.45
C VAL A 175 24.94 -19.58 9.83
N VAL A 176 24.28 -18.47 10.18
CA VAL A 176 24.20 -17.99 11.56
C VAL A 176 22.79 -18.18 12.07
N LYS A 177 22.62 -19.05 13.04
CA LYS A 177 21.34 -19.37 13.65
C LYS A 177 21.16 -18.58 14.93
N TYR A 178 19.95 -18.07 15.13
CA TYR A 178 19.51 -17.45 16.37
C TYR A 178 18.19 -18.07 16.82
N ASP A 179 18.14 -18.50 18.07
CA ASP A 179 16.88 -18.93 18.70
C ASP A 179 16.02 -17.74 19.14
N LYS A 180 16.64 -16.58 19.42
CA LYS A 180 15.95 -15.32 19.74
C LYS A 180 16.86 -14.11 19.49
N LEU A 181 16.39 -13.11 18.76
CA LEU A 181 17.02 -11.80 18.60
C LEU A 181 16.00 -10.68 18.31
N ASN A 182 16.44 -9.43 18.45
CA ASN A 182 15.83 -8.28 17.79
C ASN A 182 16.57 -8.00 16.48
N LEU A 183 15.87 -8.09 15.36
CA LEU A 183 16.44 -7.81 14.05
C LEU A 183 16.14 -6.35 13.68
N ILE A 184 17.17 -5.52 13.61
CA ILE A 184 17.05 -4.07 13.47
C ILE A 184 17.65 -3.66 12.13
N ALA A 185 16.90 -2.95 11.30
CA ALA A 185 17.45 -2.32 10.10
C ALA A 185 17.49 -0.81 10.27
N THR A 186 18.61 -0.20 9.88
CA THR A 186 18.82 1.25 9.97
C THR A 186 19.27 1.83 8.64
N ARG A 187 18.83 3.06 8.36
CA ARG A 187 19.33 3.89 7.26
C ARG A 187 19.16 5.37 7.59
N GLY A 188 20.28 6.08 7.78
CA GLY A 188 20.22 7.49 8.20
C GLY A 188 19.58 7.62 9.59
N LYS A 189 18.45 8.32 9.69
CA LYS A 189 17.67 8.48 10.93
C LYS A 189 16.50 7.50 11.06
N ASP A 190 16.21 6.73 10.02
CA ASP A 190 15.08 5.80 9.99
C ASP A 190 15.53 4.41 10.48
N SER A 191 14.64 3.73 11.20
CA SER A 191 14.87 2.40 11.73
C SER A 191 13.59 1.57 11.73
N ILE A 192 13.74 0.30 11.37
CA ILE A 192 12.71 -0.73 11.51
C ILE A 192 13.23 -1.81 12.45
N MET A 193 12.34 -2.44 13.21
CA MET A 193 12.69 -3.46 14.19
C MET A 193 11.68 -4.60 14.11
N ILE A 194 12.18 -5.81 14.01
CA ILE A 194 11.43 -7.04 14.27
C ILE A 194 11.89 -7.54 15.65
N GLN A 195 11.00 -7.44 16.63
CA GLN A 195 11.26 -7.80 18.01
C GLN A 195 11.17 -9.31 18.18
N GLU A 196 12.07 -9.89 18.98
CA GLU A 196 11.98 -11.27 19.45
C GLU A 196 11.74 -12.34 18.36
N THR A 197 12.39 -12.19 17.21
CA THR A 197 12.35 -13.18 16.13
C THR A 197 13.42 -14.26 16.30
N SER A 198 13.24 -15.38 15.62
CA SER A 198 14.20 -16.49 15.54
C SER A 198 14.46 -16.80 14.07
N GLY A 199 15.57 -17.45 13.75
CA GLY A 199 15.83 -17.82 12.36
C GLY A 199 17.30 -18.04 12.01
N ARG A 200 17.54 -18.03 10.70
CA ARG A 200 18.82 -18.35 10.08
C ARG A 200 19.23 -17.28 9.10
N TYR A 201 20.44 -16.77 9.24
CA TYR A 201 21.08 -15.88 8.27
C TYR A 201 22.04 -16.66 7.39
N TYR A 202 21.94 -16.47 6.07
CA TYR A 202 22.82 -17.01 5.04
C TYR A 202 23.71 -15.88 4.50
N PRO A 203 24.93 -15.69 5.03
CA PRO A 203 25.73 -14.51 4.72
C PRO A 203 26.16 -14.39 3.25
N VAL A 204 26.40 -15.51 2.59
CA VAL A 204 26.81 -15.54 1.17
C VAL A 204 25.67 -15.09 0.25
N GLU A 205 24.45 -15.38 0.64
CA GLU A 205 23.22 -15.07 -0.10
C GLU A 205 22.60 -13.73 0.33
N GLU A 206 23.06 -13.17 1.46
CA GLU A 206 22.51 -11.99 2.12
C GLU A 206 21.03 -12.15 2.54
N ILE A 207 20.61 -13.39 2.85
CA ILE A 207 19.23 -13.75 3.15
C ILE A 207 19.04 -14.09 4.63
N TRP A 208 18.01 -13.53 5.27
CA TRP A 208 17.51 -13.98 6.56
C TRP A 208 16.19 -14.72 6.37
N ARG A 209 16.13 -15.95 6.91
CA ARG A 209 14.90 -16.75 7.00
C ARG A 209 14.45 -16.74 8.46
N GLY A 210 13.41 -15.95 8.72
CA GLY A 210 12.88 -15.70 10.05
C GLY A 210 11.59 -16.45 10.32
N GLN A 211 11.35 -16.71 11.60
CA GLN A 211 10.15 -17.28 12.16
C GLN A 211 9.74 -16.45 13.38
N GLY A 212 8.48 -16.03 13.41
CA GLY A 212 7.96 -15.33 14.58
C GLY A 212 8.45 -13.89 14.68
N GLY A 213 8.22 -13.31 15.84
CA GLY A 213 8.59 -11.94 16.15
C GLY A 213 7.43 -10.97 15.98
N LYS A 214 7.65 -9.75 16.47
CA LYS A 214 6.63 -8.70 16.58
C LYS A 214 7.10 -7.40 15.96
N VAL A 215 6.21 -6.72 15.23
CA VAL A 215 6.43 -5.38 14.67
C VAL A 215 5.35 -4.43 15.18
N THR A 216 5.71 -3.21 15.56
CA THR A 216 4.79 -2.25 16.19
C THR A 216 4.68 -0.96 15.37
N TRP A 217 3.58 -0.21 15.58
CA TRP A 217 3.37 1.12 15.00
C TRP A 217 3.82 2.26 15.92
N GLU A 218 4.55 1.98 17.00
CA GLU A 218 4.97 2.98 18.00
C GLU A 218 5.75 4.14 17.40
N ARG A 219 6.55 3.88 16.34
CA ARG A 219 7.31 4.93 15.64
C ARG A 219 6.44 5.98 14.95
N TYR A 220 5.13 5.72 14.82
CA TYR A 220 4.11 6.65 14.32
C TYR A 220 3.11 7.09 15.40
N GLY A 221 3.42 6.84 16.67
CA GLY A 221 2.62 7.31 17.82
C GLY A 221 1.40 6.45 18.15
N LEU A 222 1.28 5.24 17.61
CA LEU A 222 0.27 4.27 18.09
C LEU A 222 0.75 3.54 19.35
N ASN A 223 -0.20 3.05 20.14
CA ASN A 223 0.08 2.30 21.36
C ASN A 223 0.77 0.95 21.07
N LYS A 224 1.46 0.40 22.09
CA LYS A 224 2.20 -0.89 22.05
C LYS A 224 1.33 -2.12 21.77
N ASP A 225 0.03 -1.99 22.00
CA ASP A 225 -1.00 -3.00 21.73
C ASP A 225 -1.41 -3.04 20.25
N VAL A 226 -0.93 -2.09 19.43
CA VAL A 226 -1.04 -2.13 17.96
C VAL A 226 0.23 -2.73 17.35
N TYR A 227 0.13 -4.01 16.96
CA TYR A 227 1.26 -4.77 16.45
C TYR A 227 0.85 -5.90 15.52
N ALA A 228 1.79 -6.41 14.74
CA ALA A 228 1.62 -7.65 14.00
C ALA A 228 2.59 -8.73 14.50
N GLU A 229 2.07 -9.93 14.74
CA GLU A 229 2.85 -11.15 14.96
C GLU A 229 3.21 -11.74 13.60
N LEU A 230 4.49 -12.00 13.36
CA LEU A 230 4.97 -12.52 12.09
C LEU A 230 4.97 -14.05 12.08
N GLY A 231 4.59 -14.66 10.95
CA GLY A 231 4.80 -16.08 10.70
C GLY A 231 6.22 -16.37 10.19
N GLU A 232 6.33 -17.26 9.21
CA GLU A 232 7.56 -17.47 8.44
C GLU A 232 7.76 -16.36 7.42
N TYR A 233 8.99 -15.91 7.26
CA TYR A 233 9.35 -14.92 6.25
C TYR A 233 10.80 -15.04 5.81
N GLU A 234 11.06 -14.50 4.61
CA GLU A 234 12.40 -14.34 4.07
C GLU A 234 12.63 -12.85 3.77
N LEU A 235 13.77 -12.32 4.20
CA LEU A 235 14.19 -10.97 3.82
C LEU A 235 15.60 -10.98 3.26
N GLN A 236 15.82 -10.09 2.29
CA GLN A 236 17.14 -9.85 1.71
C GLN A 236 17.75 -8.63 2.39
N THR A 237 18.85 -8.82 3.09
CA THR A 237 19.50 -7.77 3.89
C THR A 237 20.10 -6.64 3.03
N ASN A 238 20.28 -6.88 1.73
CA ASN A 238 20.67 -5.84 0.77
C ASN A 238 19.49 -4.98 0.26
N LYS A 239 18.25 -5.35 0.58
CA LYS A 239 17.04 -4.57 0.28
C LYS A 239 16.60 -3.77 1.50
N SER A 240 15.89 -2.68 1.23
CA SER A 240 15.30 -1.81 2.25
C SER A 240 13.82 -2.13 2.52
N LEU A 241 13.29 -3.19 1.90
CA LEU A 241 11.89 -3.61 1.93
C LEU A 241 11.85 -5.09 2.33
N TYR A 242 10.97 -5.46 3.25
CA TYR A 242 10.62 -6.85 3.51
C TYR A 242 9.10 -7.03 3.53
N GLU A 243 8.68 -8.27 3.31
CA GLU A 243 7.27 -8.67 3.25
C GLU A 243 7.08 -9.99 3.98
N VAL A 244 5.97 -10.10 4.70
CA VAL A 244 5.56 -11.30 5.43
C VAL A 244 4.13 -11.62 5.00
N LYS A 245 3.93 -12.77 4.36
CA LYS A 245 2.62 -13.15 3.80
C LYS A 245 1.63 -13.63 4.85
N SER A 246 2.12 -14.12 5.98
CA SER A 246 1.30 -14.64 7.06
C SER A 246 1.64 -13.89 8.34
N VAL A 247 0.80 -12.94 8.71
CA VAL A 247 0.86 -12.25 10.00
C VAL A 247 -0.49 -12.31 10.71
N LYS A 248 -0.48 -12.03 12.01
CA LYS A 248 -1.69 -11.74 12.79
C LYS A 248 -1.60 -10.32 13.31
N MET A 249 -2.51 -9.45 12.87
CA MET A 249 -2.59 -8.07 13.31
C MET A 249 -3.45 -7.96 14.57
N HIS A 250 -2.91 -7.30 15.58
CA HIS A 250 -3.60 -6.90 16.79
C HIS A 250 -3.82 -5.39 16.74
N TYR A 251 -5.09 -4.99 16.76
CA TYR A 251 -5.46 -3.59 16.83
C TYR A 251 -6.75 -3.46 17.67
N PRO A 252 -6.63 -3.37 19.01
CA PRO A 252 -7.78 -3.43 19.91
C PRO A 252 -8.89 -2.42 19.61
N LEU A 253 -8.53 -1.21 19.17
CA LEU A 253 -9.50 -0.19 18.77
C LEU A 253 -10.49 -0.67 17.69
N TYR A 254 -10.03 -1.46 16.71
CA TYR A 254 -10.87 -1.92 15.60
C TYR A 254 -11.34 -3.36 15.75
N PHE A 255 -10.52 -4.22 16.34
CA PHE A 255 -10.75 -5.67 16.38
C PHE A 255 -10.99 -6.22 17.79
N GLY A 256 -10.88 -5.41 18.84
CA GLY A 256 -10.89 -5.91 20.22
C GLY A 256 -9.77 -6.93 20.41
N ASP A 257 -10.12 -8.10 20.96
CA ASP A 257 -9.16 -9.19 21.17
C ASP A 257 -8.90 -10.04 19.91
N LEU A 258 -9.61 -9.78 18.80
CA LEU A 258 -9.45 -10.54 17.57
C LEU A 258 -8.11 -10.22 16.89
N ALA A 259 -7.32 -11.27 16.67
CA ALA A 259 -6.09 -11.21 15.89
C ALA A 259 -6.42 -11.47 14.40
N VAL A 260 -6.26 -10.45 13.55
CA VAL A 260 -6.71 -10.51 12.14
C VAL A 260 -5.60 -11.07 11.25
N PRO A 261 -5.80 -12.21 10.57
CA PRO A 261 -4.84 -12.73 9.62
C PRO A 261 -4.65 -11.81 8.41
N GLY A 262 -3.42 -11.67 7.95
CA GLY A 262 -3.13 -10.87 6.77
C GLY A 262 -1.69 -10.96 6.30
N SER A 263 -1.34 -10.00 5.45
CA SER A 263 0.02 -9.78 4.96
C SER A 263 0.57 -8.45 5.47
N PHE A 264 1.88 -8.39 5.65
CA PHE A 264 2.58 -7.22 6.18
C PHE A 264 3.76 -6.85 5.29
N ARG A 265 4.01 -5.56 5.14
CA ARG A 265 5.16 -5.04 4.41
C ARG A 265 5.69 -3.79 5.08
N ASP A 266 7.00 -3.70 5.23
CA ASP A 266 7.66 -2.51 5.79
C ASP A 266 8.91 -2.14 5.02
N LYS A 267 9.22 -0.84 5.03
CA LYS A 267 10.24 -0.23 4.20
C LYS A 267 11.02 0.83 4.97
N LEU A 268 12.35 0.71 4.96
CA LEU A 268 13.23 1.82 5.27
C LEU A 268 13.20 2.84 4.14
N SER A 269 12.84 4.08 4.46
CA SER A 269 12.76 5.17 3.50
C SER A 269 13.87 6.19 3.76
N ALA A 270 14.53 6.65 2.69
CA ALA A 270 15.47 7.75 2.80
C ALA A 270 14.70 9.07 2.64
N ALA A 271 14.29 9.67 3.75
CA ALA A 271 14.01 11.10 3.89
C ALA A 271 13.02 11.75 2.89
N ASN A 272 12.04 11.01 2.36
CA ASN A 272 10.92 11.59 1.61
C ASN A 272 9.62 11.41 2.40
N ARG A 273 9.17 12.51 3.05
CA ARG A 273 7.93 12.60 3.85
C ARG A 273 6.69 12.02 3.16
N ALA A 274 6.62 12.10 1.82
CA ALA A 274 5.51 11.56 1.04
C ALA A 274 5.44 10.01 1.03
N SER A 275 6.58 9.33 1.21
CA SER A 275 6.65 7.86 1.30
C SER A 275 6.72 7.33 2.73
N GLU A 276 7.21 8.13 3.67
CA GLU A 276 7.29 7.81 5.11
C GLU A 276 5.90 7.55 5.73
N GLY A 277 4.88 8.30 5.31
CA GLY A 277 3.52 8.18 5.86
C GLY A 277 2.70 6.97 5.39
N SER A 278 3.24 6.14 4.48
CA SER A 278 2.52 5.02 3.88
C SER A 278 2.96 3.65 4.38
N TYR A 279 4.09 3.54 5.07
CA TYR A 279 4.60 2.31 5.67
C TYR A 279 4.60 2.44 7.19
N PRO A 280 4.54 1.33 7.94
CA PRO A 280 4.33 -0.05 7.48
C PRO A 280 2.93 -0.24 6.87
N ARG A 281 2.76 -1.36 6.17
CA ARG A 281 1.49 -1.75 5.54
C ARG A 281 1.02 -3.08 6.08
N PHE A 282 -0.27 -3.15 6.41
CA PHE A 282 -0.98 -4.39 6.69
C PHE A 282 -2.19 -4.49 5.76
N GLU A 283 -2.51 -5.70 5.32
CA GLU A 283 -3.71 -6.03 4.54
C GLU A 283 -4.31 -7.34 5.04
N SER A 284 -5.59 -7.32 5.40
CA SER A 284 -6.31 -8.52 5.84
C SER A 284 -6.50 -9.52 4.70
N HIS A 285 -6.43 -10.82 5.02
CA HIS A 285 -6.82 -11.86 4.07
C HIS A 285 -8.34 -11.98 3.94
N GLU A 286 -9.07 -11.71 5.03
CA GLU A 286 -10.52 -11.65 4.99
C GLU A 286 -10.96 -10.39 4.24
N GLU A 287 -11.81 -10.59 3.24
CA GLU A 287 -12.44 -9.52 2.45
C GLU A 287 -13.66 -8.91 3.17
N ILE A 288 -14.14 -9.54 4.25
CA ILE A 288 -15.33 -9.13 4.99
C ILE A 288 -15.04 -9.23 6.49
N LEU A 289 -14.55 -8.14 7.06
CA LEU A 289 -14.40 -7.94 8.50
C LEU A 289 -15.51 -7.03 9.02
N GLU A 290 -16.04 -7.32 10.20
CA GLU A 290 -16.97 -6.44 10.91
C GLU A 290 -16.24 -5.62 11.98
N ILE A 291 -16.14 -4.31 11.76
CA ILE A 291 -15.55 -3.36 12.71
C ILE A 291 -16.69 -2.56 13.33
N LYS A 292 -16.94 -2.78 14.62
CA LYS A 292 -18.07 -2.17 15.35
C LYS A 292 -17.95 -0.66 15.51
N ASN A 293 -16.74 -0.13 15.49
CA ASN A 293 -16.51 1.31 15.61
C ASN A 293 -15.21 1.70 14.90
N ILE A 294 -15.34 2.37 13.75
CA ILE A 294 -14.20 2.93 13.01
C ILE A 294 -14.05 4.45 13.26
N GLY A 295 -14.85 4.99 14.19
CA GLY A 295 -14.90 6.38 14.62
C GLY A 295 -16.33 6.78 15.03
N GLN A 296 -16.52 7.23 16.28
CA GLN A 296 -17.75 7.83 16.83
C GLN A 296 -19.09 7.28 16.27
N GLY A 297 -19.33 5.97 16.40
CA GLY A 297 -20.62 5.37 16.02
C GLY A 297 -20.73 4.91 14.57
N VAL A 298 -19.62 4.91 13.81
CA VAL A 298 -19.58 4.32 12.47
C VAL A 298 -19.20 2.85 12.52
N LYS A 299 -20.12 1.96 12.12
CA LYS A 299 -19.82 0.54 11.86
C LYS A 299 -19.30 0.38 10.44
N TYR A 300 -18.33 -0.50 10.27
CA TYR A 300 -17.73 -0.82 8.98
C TYR A 300 -17.79 -2.32 8.70
N THR A 301 -18.06 -2.69 7.45
CA THR A 301 -18.01 -4.07 6.95
C THR A 301 -17.19 -4.11 5.65
N GLY A 302 -16.13 -4.92 5.58
CA GLY A 302 -15.31 -5.12 4.39
C GLY A 302 -13.86 -5.47 4.72
N GLY A 303 -12.98 -5.48 3.72
CA GLY A 303 -11.56 -5.77 3.88
C GLY A 303 -10.79 -4.60 4.47
N PHE A 304 -9.73 -4.88 5.24
CA PHE A 304 -9.00 -3.87 5.97
C PHE A 304 -7.55 -3.75 5.50
N ARG A 305 -7.15 -2.54 5.13
CA ARG A 305 -5.74 -2.17 4.88
C ARG A 305 -5.34 -1.03 5.81
N LEU A 306 -4.17 -1.13 6.42
CA LEU A 306 -3.55 -0.05 7.18
C LEU A 306 -2.25 0.34 6.50
N HIS A 307 -2.19 1.55 5.93
CA HIS A 307 -0.97 2.10 5.32
C HIS A 307 -0.48 3.28 6.16
N GLY A 308 0.64 3.10 6.85
CA GLY A 308 1.07 4.03 7.89
C GLY A 308 -0.02 4.15 8.95
N MET A 309 -0.64 5.32 9.05
CA MET A 309 -1.78 5.58 9.95
C MET A 309 -3.14 5.66 9.25
N THR A 310 -3.18 5.55 7.92
CA THR A 310 -4.43 5.67 7.15
C THR A 310 -5.04 4.29 6.95
N VAL A 311 -6.31 4.16 7.33
CA VAL A 311 -7.09 2.95 7.07
C VAL A 311 -7.75 3.06 5.72
N TYR A 312 -7.69 1.99 4.95
CA TYR A 312 -8.41 1.81 3.70
C TYR A 312 -9.34 0.61 3.87
N GLY A 313 -10.63 0.90 3.94
CA GLY A 313 -11.67 -0.12 3.92
C GLY A 313 -12.01 -0.45 2.48
N PHE A 314 -11.85 -1.70 2.04
CA PHE A 314 -12.05 -2.09 0.66
C PHE A 314 -13.09 -3.20 0.50
N GLY A 315 -13.67 -3.28 -0.69
CA GLY A 315 -14.52 -4.38 -1.13
C GLY A 315 -14.32 -4.63 -2.61
N SER A 316 -15.16 -5.48 -3.20
CA SER A 316 -15.18 -5.74 -4.63
C SER A 316 -16.41 -5.12 -5.29
N LYS A 317 -16.50 -5.20 -6.62
CA LYS A 317 -17.68 -4.75 -7.39
C LYS A 317 -18.96 -5.45 -6.92
N GLU A 318 -18.86 -6.75 -6.65
CA GLU A 318 -19.98 -7.59 -6.22
C GLU A 318 -20.22 -7.49 -4.70
N ASN A 319 -19.13 -7.46 -3.91
CA ASN A 319 -19.18 -7.34 -2.45
C ASN A 319 -18.54 -6.02 -2.01
N LYS A 320 -19.25 -4.91 -2.24
CA LYS A 320 -18.80 -3.58 -1.82
C LYS A 320 -18.61 -3.51 -0.30
N ALA A 321 -17.58 -2.78 0.13
CA ALA A 321 -17.46 -2.38 1.53
C ALA A 321 -18.65 -1.52 1.93
N ARG A 322 -18.99 -1.52 3.21
CA ARG A 322 -20.16 -0.82 3.76
C ARG A 322 -19.79 -0.05 5.01
N ILE A 323 -20.28 1.18 5.11
CA ILE A 323 -20.33 1.94 6.35
C ILE A 323 -21.78 2.16 6.77
N LEU A 324 -22.02 2.06 8.08
CA LEU A 324 -23.30 2.38 8.72
C LEU A 324 -23.02 3.45 9.78
N ILE A 325 -23.68 4.60 9.67
CA ILE A 325 -23.56 5.69 10.63
C ILE A 325 -24.85 5.74 11.43
N TYR A 326 -24.70 5.71 12.76
CA TYR A 326 -25.82 5.81 13.70
C TYR A 326 -25.88 7.21 14.30
N ASN A 327 -27.10 7.68 14.60
CA ASN A 327 -27.30 8.93 15.34
C ASN A 327 -27.07 8.70 16.86
N ASP A 328 -27.26 9.75 17.65
CA ASP A 328 -27.06 9.70 19.11
C ASP A 328 -28.09 8.83 19.85
N ASP A 329 -29.24 8.59 19.23
CA ASP A 329 -30.28 7.65 19.69
C ASP A 329 -30.01 6.20 19.25
N ASN A 330 -28.86 5.93 18.62
CA ASN A 330 -28.43 4.63 18.11
C ASN A 330 -29.37 4.06 17.01
N GLU A 331 -30.05 4.94 16.27
CA GLU A 331 -30.81 4.62 15.07
C GLU A 331 -29.92 4.75 13.84
N LEU A 332 -30.19 3.93 12.81
CA LEU A 332 -29.41 3.95 11.57
C LEU A 332 -29.75 5.21 10.78
N ALA A 333 -28.84 6.18 10.74
CA ALA A 333 -29.02 7.46 10.05
C ALA A 333 -28.51 7.42 8.61
N TYR A 334 -27.46 6.65 8.33
CA TYR A 334 -26.89 6.56 6.98
C TYR A 334 -26.25 5.21 6.68
N ARG A 335 -26.37 4.77 5.43
CA ARG A 335 -25.66 3.64 4.84
C ARG A 335 -24.93 4.07 3.57
N GLY A 336 -23.64 3.76 3.49
CA GLY A 336 -22.81 3.94 2.30
C GLY A 336 -22.21 2.61 1.85
N ARG A 337 -22.23 2.32 0.54
CA ARG A 337 -21.57 1.14 -0.05
C ARG A 337 -20.65 1.54 -1.20
N ALA A 338 -19.38 1.14 -1.12
CA ALA A 338 -18.36 1.49 -2.12
C ALA A 338 -17.26 0.42 -2.21
N GLU A 339 -16.47 0.45 -3.28
CA GLU A 339 -15.28 -0.40 -3.41
C GLU A 339 -14.15 0.04 -2.47
N LEU A 340 -14.09 1.33 -2.13
CA LEU A 340 -13.04 1.89 -1.30
C LEU A 340 -13.54 3.04 -0.43
N PHE A 341 -13.23 2.97 0.86
CA PHE A 341 -13.29 4.08 1.80
C PHE A 341 -11.88 4.38 2.30
N THR A 342 -11.52 5.66 2.32
CA THR A 342 -10.32 6.16 3.01
C THR A 342 -10.75 6.71 4.36
N ILE A 343 -10.19 6.16 5.43
CA ILE A 343 -10.57 6.47 6.80
C ILE A 343 -9.35 7.02 7.52
N ARG A 344 -9.43 8.30 7.88
CA ARG A 344 -8.46 8.96 8.75
C ARG A 344 -9.06 8.98 10.15
N ARG A 345 -8.41 8.24 11.05
CA ARG A 345 -8.84 8.07 12.44
C ARG A 345 -9.18 9.42 13.08
N GLU A 346 -10.34 9.49 13.72
CA GLU A 346 -10.84 10.67 14.46
C GLU A 346 -10.99 11.96 13.63
N GLU A 347 -10.66 11.94 12.34
CA GLU A 347 -10.79 13.07 11.43
C GLU A 347 -12.01 12.88 10.53
N ARG A 348 -11.94 11.93 9.59
CA ARG A 348 -12.93 11.83 8.52
C ARG A 348 -12.93 10.50 7.78
N ILE A 349 -14.06 10.21 7.15
CA ILE A 349 -14.25 9.10 6.20
C ILE A 349 -14.57 9.68 4.83
N VAL A 350 -13.86 9.25 3.81
CA VAL A 350 -14.07 9.68 2.42
C VAL A 350 -14.29 8.45 1.54
N GLY A 351 -15.24 8.54 0.61
CA GLY A 351 -15.49 7.52 -0.39
C GLY A 351 -15.90 8.15 -1.71
N GLU A 352 -15.56 7.48 -2.81
CA GLU A 352 -15.99 7.86 -4.15
C GLU A 352 -16.96 6.82 -4.70
N ARG A 353 -17.89 7.26 -5.57
CA ARG A 353 -18.88 6.37 -6.23
C ARG A 353 -19.68 5.53 -5.22
N VAL A 354 -20.07 6.16 -4.12
CA VAL A 354 -20.75 5.51 -3.00
C VAL A 354 -22.24 5.47 -3.25
N GLU A 355 -22.80 4.26 -3.25
CA GLU A 355 -24.25 4.06 -3.15
C GLU A 355 -24.68 4.49 -1.74
N SER A 356 -25.50 5.53 -1.67
CA SER A 356 -25.76 6.29 -0.45
C SER A 356 -27.25 6.30 -0.10
N THR A 357 -27.57 6.06 1.16
CA THR A 357 -28.93 6.13 1.71
C THR A 357 -28.89 6.84 3.05
N VAL A 358 -29.55 8.00 3.15
CA VAL A 358 -29.84 8.68 4.43
C VAL A 358 -31.24 8.27 4.85
N TYR A 359 -31.43 7.87 6.11
CA TYR A 359 -32.70 7.38 6.63
C TYR A 359 -33.38 8.41 7.54
N PHE A 360 -34.71 8.47 7.50
CA PHE A 360 -35.55 9.25 8.40
C PHE A 360 -36.89 8.53 8.57
N GLY A 361 -37.05 7.78 9.66
CA GLY A 361 -38.19 6.90 9.88
C GLY A 361 -38.21 5.71 8.90
N GLN A 362 -39.32 5.52 8.21
CA GLN A 362 -39.46 4.50 7.15
C GLN A 362 -39.02 5.01 5.76
N ASP A 363 -38.68 6.30 5.68
CA ASP A 363 -38.32 6.99 4.46
C ASP A 363 -36.81 7.21 4.34
N SER A 364 -36.38 7.59 3.14
CA SER A 364 -34.98 7.82 2.84
C SER A 364 -34.73 8.84 1.74
N LEU A 365 -33.51 9.37 1.76
CA LEU A 365 -32.89 10.08 0.66
C LEU A 365 -31.82 9.16 0.05
N TYR A 366 -32.03 8.73 -1.19
CA TYR A 366 -31.19 7.75 -1.88
C TYR A 366 -30.44 8.35 -3.06
N HIS A 367 -29.20 7.90 -3.28
CA HIS A 367 -28.44 8.17 -4.50
C HIS A 367 -27.54 6.99 -4.88
N PRO A 368 -27.52 6.54 -6.16
CA PRO A 368 -26.79 5.33 -6.55
C PRO A 368 -25.27 5.48 -6.61
N SER A 369 -24.74 6.70 -6.78
CA SER A 369 -23.29 6.96 -6.86
C SER A 369 -22.92 8.40 -6.53
N VAL A 370 -22.47 8.68 -5.31
CA VAL A 370 -21.99 10.02 -4.88
C VAL A 370 -20.64 9.92 -4.20
N ASN A 371 -19.87 11.01 -4.26
CA ASN A 371 -18.70 11.16 -3.42
C ASN A 371 -19.15 11.61 -2.03
N ILE A 372 -18.64 10.95 -1.00
CA ILE A 372 -18.96 11.28 0.38
C ILE A 372 -17.75 11.80 1.13
N ARG A 373 -18.01 12.69 2.08
CA ARG A 373 -17.08 13.09 3.12
C ARG A 373 -17.85 13.20 4.43
N PHE A 374 -17.54 12.32 5.37
CA PHE A 374 -18.05 12.37 6.73
C PHE A 374 -16.96 12.89 7.66
N GLU A 375 -17.16 14.09 8.21
CA GLU A 375 -16.29 14.66 9.24
C GLU A 375 -16.74 14.11 10.60
N ILE A 376 -15.88 13.26 11.19
CA ILE A 376 -16.23 12.50 12.39
C ILE A 376 -16.52 13.43 13.58
N PRO A 377 -15.68 14.44 13.91
CA PRO A 377 -15.90 15.28 15.09
C PRO A 377 -17.17 16.12 15.04
N THR A 378 -17.56 16.61 13.86
CA THR A 378 -18.74 17.47 13.69
C THR A 378 -19.99 16.69 13.30
N LYS A 379 -19.87 15.39 13.02
CA LYS A 379 -20.93 14.51 12.50
C LYS A 379 -21.63 15.13 11.28
N GLN A 380 -20.84 15.65 10.35
CA GLN A 380 -21.35 16.24 9.10
C GLN A 380 -21.03 15.31 7.94
N LEU A 381 -22.07 14.86 7.23
CA LEU A 381 -21.96 14.05 6.03
C LEU A 381 -22.25 14.90 4.80
N GLN A 382 -21.23 15.11 3.98
CA GLN A 382 -21.35 15.77 2.68
C GLN A 382 -21.51 14.71 1.60
N LEU A 383 -22.53 14.87 0.74
CA LEU A 383 -22.76 14.06 -0.45
C LEU A 383 -22.63 14.98 -1.65
N SER A 384 -21.73 14.66 -2.57
CA SER A 384 -21.46 15.47 -3.77
C SER A 384 -21.55 14.61 -5.02
N ARG A 385 -22.31 15.07 -6.00
CA ARG A 385 -22.46 14.39 -7.28
C ARG A 385 -21.21 14.62 -8.14
N GLY A 386 -20.75 13.52 -8.74
CA GLY A 386 -19.75 13.56 -9.80
C GLY A 386 -20.37 13.95 -11.14
N GLN A 387 -19.55 13.91 -12.19
CA GLN A 387 -19.97 14.26 -13.56
C GLN A 387 -20.07 13.04 -14.48
N ARG A 388 -19.82 11.82 -13.98
CA ARG A 388 -19.69 10.61 -14.80
C ARG A 388 -20.87 9.68 -14.62
N GLY A 389 -21.50 9.26 -15.71
CA GLY A 389 -22.49 8.17 -15.70
C GLY A 389 -23.52 8.28 -14.59
N SER A 390 -23.59 7.23 -13.76
CA SER A 390 -24.48 7.10 -12.59
C SER A 390 -24.40 8.25 -11.59
N ASP A 391 -23.29 8.99 -11.54
CA ASP A 391 -23.10 10.12 -10.63
C ASP A 391 -24.06 11.28 -10.95
N ARG A 392 -24.57 11.32 -12.19
CA ARG A 392 -25.48 12.38 -12.64
C ARG A 392 -26.93 12.12 -12.26
N ASN A 393 -27.28 10.99 -11.65
CA ASN A 393 -28.66 10.77 -11.18
C ASN A 393 -29.13 11.91 -10.24
N PRO A 394 -30.43 12.21 -10.19
CA PRO A 394 -30.98 13.01 -9.10
C PRO A 394 -30.97 12.19 -7.79
N PHE A 395 -31.00 12.89 -6.66
CA PHE A 395 -31.31 12.26 -5.37
C PHE A 395 -32.80 11.92 -5.31
N TYR A 396 -33.16 10.79 -4.73
CA TYR A 396 -34.54 10.38 -4.57
C TYR A 396 -34.98 10.52 -3.11
N ASN A 397 -36.02 11.30 -2.85
CA ASN A 397 -36.64 11.43 -1.53
C ASN A 397 -37.97 10.65 -1.51
N SER A 398 -38.06 9.58 -0.72
CA SER A 398 -39.24 8.71 -0.70
C SER A 398 -40.44 9.33 0.00
N LEU A 399 -40.22 10.14 1.03
CA LEU A 399 -41.29 10.80 1.81
C LEU A 399 -42.08 11.77 0.94
N HIS A 400 -41.37 12.69 0.28
CA HIS A 400 -41.96 13.71 -0.57
C HIS A 400 -42.26 13.19 -1.98
N GLN A 401 -41.80 11.98 -2.32
CA GLN A 401 -41.89 11.37 -3.65
C GLN A 401 -41.37 12.32 -4.76
N VAL A 402 -40.17 12.86 -4.54
CA VAL A 402 -39.51 13.78 -5.49
C VAL A 402 -38.11 13.31 -5.86
N ASN A 403 -37.74 13.60 -7.10
CA ASN A 403 -36.35 13.65 -7.54
C ASN A 403 -35.78 15.05 -7.27
N ILE A 404 -34.60 15.11 -6.68
CA ILE A 404 -33.90 16.35 -6.33
C ILE A 404 -32.62 16.43 -7.16
N ASP A 405 -32.60 17.31 -8.15
CA ASP A 405 -31.42 17.61 -8.95
C ASP A 405 -30.61 18.71 -8.25
N ALA A 406 -29.68 18.30 -7.39
CA ALA A 406 -28.76 19.17 -6.66
C ALA A 406 -27.33 18.65 -6.77
N ASN A 407 -26.32 19.52 -6.86
CA ASN A 407 -24.92 19.07 -6.93
C ASN A 407 -24.38 18.54 -5.60
N ASN A 408 -24.89 19.07 -4.49
CA ASN A 408 -24.44 18.73 -3.15
C ASN A 408 -25.59 18.73 -2.13
N ILE A 409 -25.47 17.83 -1.17
CA ILE A 409 -26.35 17.70 0.00
C ILE A 409 -25.47 17.53 1.23
N ASP A 410 -25.70 18.33 2.26
CA ASP A 410 -25.00 18.26 3.54
C ASP A 410 -25.98 17.80 4.62
N TYR A 411 -25.79 16.61 5.15
CA TYR A 411 -26.55 16.09 6.29
C TYR A 411 -25.80 16.37 7.60
N HIS A 412 -26.44 17.13 8.48
CA HIS A 412 -25.96 17.45 9.81
C HIS A 412 -26.66 16.54 10.83
N LEU A 413 -25.98 15.49 11.27
CA LEU A 413 -26.57 14.49 12.18
C LEU A 413 -26.91 15.09 13.55
N ALA A 414 -26.13 16.07 14.03
CA ALA A 414 -26.36 16.67 15.35
C ALA A 414 -27.63 17.53 15.45
N THR A 415 -28.12 18.04 14.32
CA THR A 415 -29.32 18.89 14.26
C THR A 415 -30.48 18.24 13.51
N ASP A 416 -30.29 17.01 13.02
CA ASP A 416 -31.24 16.30 12.17
C ASP A 416 -31.71 17.15 10.98
N SER A 417 -30.76 17.81 10.30
CA SER A 417 -31.07 18.74 9.19
C SER A 417 -30.27 18.39 7.94
N ILE A 418 -30.94 18.41 6.79
CA ILE A 418 -30.33 18.23 5.48
C ILE A 418 -30.37 19.56 4.72
N TYR A 419 -29.20 20.07 4.35
CA TYR A 419 -29.04 21.27 3.53
C TYR A 419 -28.77 20.89 2.08
N ILE A 420 -29.54 21.45 1.15
CA ILE A 420 -29.51 21.08 -0.27
C ILE A 420 -29.01 22.28 -1.09
N GLY A 421 -28.05 22.03 -1.98
CA GLY A 421 -27.53 23.03 -2.92
C GLY A 421 -26.69 24.14 -2.28
N LYS A 422 -26.14 23.92 -1.08
CA LYS A 422 -25.32 24.91 -0.38
C LYS A 422 -24.07 25.26 -1.19
N THR A 423 -23.95 26.49 -1.66
CA THR A 423 -22.71 26.96 -2.30
C THR A 423 -21.63 27.18 -1.23
N ASN A 424 -20.44 26.62 -1.43
CA ASN A 424 -19.30 26.85 -0.53
C ASN A 424 -18.97 28.36 -0.43
N LEU A 425 -18.50 28.78 0.75
CA LEU A 425 -18.13 30.15 1.13
C LEU A 425 -16.89 30.68 0.37
N GLY A 426 -16.93 30.70 -0.97
CA GLY A 426 -15.97 31.40 -1.81
C GLY A 426 -16.36 32.85 -2.05
N PHE A 427 -15.40 33.70 -2.44
CA PHE A 427 -15.63 35.11 -2.77
C PHE A 427 -16.60 35.33 -3.96
N GLN A 428 -16.84 34.29 -4.78
CA GLN A 428 -17.84 34.31 -5.84
C GLN A 428 -19.06 33.49 -5.44
N LYS A 429 -20.16 34.18 -5.12
CA LYS A 429 -21.48 33.57 -4.92
C LYS A 429 -22.06 33.19 -6.28
N THR A 430 -21.92 31.93 -6.67
CA THR A 430 -22.52 31.42 -7.91
C THR A 430 -23.99 31.05 -7.68
N LEU A 431 -24.86 31.46 -8.60
CA LEU A 431 -26.25 31.00 -8.64
C LEU A 431 -26.25 29.52 -9.08
N THR A 432 -26.60 28.62 -8.16
CA THR A 432 -26.69 27.19 -8.47
C THR A 432 -28.17 26.79 -8.46
N PRO A 433 -28.76 26.48 -9.63
CA PRO A 433 -30.14 26.03 -9.68
C PRO A 433 -30.26 24.63 -9.08
N VAL A 434 -31.33 24.42 -8.30
CA VAL A 434 -31.76 23.11 -7.81
C VAL A 434 -33.19 22.90 -8.23
N SER A 435 -33.53 21.70 -8.70
CA SER A 435 -34.92 21.35 -9.02
C SER A 435 -35.44 20.19 -8.18
N PHE A 436 -36.70 20.29 -7.79
CA PHE A 436 -37.47 19.27 -7.10
C PHE A 436 -38.62 18.87 -8.01
N GLU A 437 -38.63 17.63 -8.46
CA GLU A 437 -39.55 17.13 -9.48
C GLU A 437 -40.36 15.96 -8.91
N SER A 438 -41.69 16.04 -8.96
CA SER A 438 -42.58 14.95 -8.57
C SER A 438 -42.26 13.66 -9.33
N LEU A 439 -42.36 12.51 -8.68
CA LEU A 439 -42.26 11.21 -9.38
C LEU A 439 -43.35 11.01 -10.45
N LYS A 440 -44.47 11.73 -10.35
CA LYS A 440 -45.57 11.72 -11.34
C LYS A 440 -45.50 12.87 -12.34
N TYR A 441 -44.42 13.66 -12.31
CA TYR A 441 -44.21 14.75 -13.26
C TYR A 441 -44.21 14.22 -14.69
N PHE A 442 -44.93 14.90 -15.58
CA PHE A 442 -44.88 14.67 -17.02
C PHE A 442 -45.14 15.98 -17.78
N GLU A 443 -44.27 16.27 -18.73
CA GLU A 443 -44.47 17.34 -19.71
C GLU A 443 -44.27 16.78 -21.12
N LEU A 444 -45.25 16.99 -22.01
CA LEU A 444 -45.19 16.50 -23.39
C LEU A 444 -43.97 17.06 -24.13
N GLY A 445 -43.58 18.31 -23.84
CA GLY A 445 -42.40 18.94 -24.41
C GLY A 445 -41.10 18.21 -24.05
N ASP A 446 -40.96 17.71 -22.83
CA ASP A 446 -39.80 16.90 -22.40
C ASP A 446 -39.74 15.57 -23.16
N TYR A 447 -40.89 14.91 -23.27
CA TYR A 447 -41.01 13.66 -24.02
C TYR A 447 -40.62 13.83 -25.50
N GLN A 448 -41.13 14.88 -26.15
CA GLN A 448 -40.80 15.20 -27.56
C GLN A 448 -39.34 15.62 -27.75
N ARG A 449 -38.77 16.38 -26.79
CA ARG A 449 -37.35 16.77 -26.84
C ARG A 449 -36.41 15.56 -26.77
N ILE A 450 -36.74 14.54 -25.98
CA ILE A 450 -35.98 13.29 -25.94
C ILE A 450 -36.12 12.51 -27.26
N GLN A 451 -37.27 12.58 -27.92
CA GLN A 451 -37.44 12.02 -29.27
C GLN A 451 -36.53 12.69 -30.30
N ASN A 452 -36.34 14.01 -30.29
CA ASN A 452 -35.53 14.71 -31.29
C ASN A 452 -34.06 14.27 -31.35
N ILE A 453 -33.60 13.44 -30.41
CA ILE A 453 -32.26 12.84 -30.38
C ILE A 453 -32.18 11.56 -31.25
N ALA A 454 -33.31 10.94 -31.57
CA ALA A 454 -33.40 9.68 -32.32
C ALA A 454 -34.61 9.65 -33.29
N THR A 455 -34.71 8.65 -34.16
CA THR A 455 -35.87 8.50 -35.06
C THR A 455 -37.13 8.03 -34.33
N THR A 456 -36.95 7.29 -33.25
CA THR A 456 -38.01 6.78 -32.36
C THR A 456 -37.80 7.33 -30.96
N ASN A 457 -38.86 7.61 -30.22
CA ASN A 457 -38.74 8.08 -28.85
C ASN A 457 -38.02 7.04 -27.96
N PRO A 458 -36.84 7.35 -27.40
CA PRO A 458 -36.07 6.42 -26.56
C PRO A 458 -36.86 5.87 -25.37
N ILE A 459 -37.74 6.66 -24.75
CA ILE A 459 -38.55 6.24 -23.60
C ILE A 459 -39.53 5.14 -24.01
N ALA A 460 -40.27 5.35 -25.10
CA ALA A 460 -41.21 4.34 -25.62
C ALA A 460 -40.48 3.06 -26.05
N LEU A 461 -39.33 3.22 -26.71
CA LEU A 461 -38.50 2.10 -27.14
C LEU A 461 -38.02 1.26 -25.96
N MET A 462 -37.50 1.88 -24.91
CA MET A 462 -37.03 1.18 -23.71
C MET A 462 -38.16 0.41 -23.03
N LYS A 463 -39.36 0.99 -22.95
CA LYS A 463 -40.55 0.29 -22.42
C LYS A 463 -40.94 -0.93 -23.25
N ILE A 464 -40.90 -0.82 -24.58
CA ILE A 464 -41.19 -1.93 -25.48
C ILE A 464 -40.12 -3.03 -25.32
N ALA A 465 -38.84 -2.66 -25.32
CA ALA A 465 -37.73 -3.59 -25.12
C ALA A 465 -37.86 -4.36 -23.79
N SER A 466 -38.24 -3.66 -22.71
CA SER A 466 -38.52 -4.29 -21.42
C SER A 466 -39.64 -5.32 -21.51
N ARG A 467 -40.77 -4.98 -22.17
CA ARG A 467 -41.91 -5.90 -22.35
C ARG A 467 -41.56 -7.12 -23.19
N GLU A 468 -40.84 -6.93 -24.29
CA GLU A 468 -40.38 -8.02 -25.15
C GLU A 468 -39.41 -8.96 -24.42
N ASN A 469 -38.59 -8.43 -23.53
CA ASN A 469 -37.67 -9.19 -22.68
C ASN A 469 -38.34 -9.73 -21.39
N GLY A 470 -39.65 -10.00 -21.42
CA GLY A 470 -40.37 -10.60 -20.30
C GLY A 470 -40.57 -9.68 -19.10
N GLY A 471 -40.54 -8.36 -19.31
CA GLY A 471 -40.71 -7.35 -18.25
C GLY A 471 -39.43 -7.02 -17.49
N LYS A 472 -38.25 -7.48 -17.93
CA LYS A 472 -36.97 -7.17 -17.29
C LYS A 472 -36.69 -5.66 -17.30
N ARG A 473 -36.19 -5.13 -16.18
CA ARG A 473 -35.79 -3.72 -16.04
C ARG A 473 -34.33 -3.46 -16.42
N THR A 474 -33.49 -4.48 -16.41
CA THR A 474 -32.09 -4.37 -16.84
C THR A 474 -31.97 -4.87 -18.28
N LEU A 475 -31.35 -4.04 -19.12
CA LEU A 475 -31.15 -4.29 -20.55
C LEU A 475 -29.69 -4.05 -20.92
N ASP A 476 -29.21 -4.77 -21.94
CA ASP A 476 -27.89 -4.54 -22.52
C ASP A 476 -27.87 -3.22 -23.29
N ALA A 477 -26.86 -2.38 -23.01
CA ALA A 477 -26.75 -1.05 -23.61
C ALA A 477 -26.51 -1.10 -25.12
N ASN A 478 -25.80 -2.11 -25.61
CA ASN A 478 -25.51 -2.27 -27.03
C ASN A 478 -26.76 -2.76 -27.80
N GLU A 479 -27.55 -3.65 -27.20
CA GLU A 479 -28.87 -4.03 -27.72
C GLU A 479 -29.78 -2.81 -27.82
N LEU A 480 -29.85 -1.99 -26.77
CA LEU A 480 -30.62 -0.74 -26.77
C LEU A 480 -30.13 0.24 -27.84
N ALA A 481 -28.82 0.41 -28.02
CA ALA A 481 -28.24 1.26 -29.05
C ALA A 481 -28.67 0.81 -30.45
N LYS A 482 -28.55 -0.50 -30.74
CA LYS A 482 -28.94 -1.09 -32.03
C LYS A 482 -30.44 -0.99 -32.30
N ARG A 483 -31.27 -1.06 -31.25
CA ARG A 483 -32.72 -0.84 -31.37
C ARG A 483 -33.05 0.62 -31.72
N LEU A 484 -32.32 1.59 -31.19
CA LEU A 484 -32.47 3.00 -31.57
C LEU A 484 -32.09 3.24 -33.03
N ASN A 485 -30.97 2.65 -33.47
CA ASN A 485 -30.56 2.60 -34.86
C ASN A 485 -29.58 1.43 -35.06
N PRO A 486 -29.74 0.57 -36.08
CA PRO A 486 -28.86 -0.58 -36.29
C PRO A 486 -27.37 -0.23 -36.46
N ARG A 487 -27.05 1.02 -36.78
CA ARG A 487 -25.67 1.53 -36.95
C ARG A 487 -25.09 2.13 -35.67
N PHE A 488 -25.87 2.27 -34.61
CA PHE A 488 -25.39 2.87 -33.37
C PHE A 488 -24.61 1.85 -32.53
N THR A 489 -23.58 2.37 -31.87
CA THR A 489 -22.81 1.72 -30.81
C THR A 489 -23.11 2.39 -29.47
N VAL A 490 -22.69 1.75 -28.37
CA VAL A 490 -22.81 2.32 -27.02
C VAL A 490 -22.10 3.68 -26.94
N GLU A 491 -20.93 3.81 -27.57
CA GLU A 491 -20.20 5.08 -27.63
C GLU A 491 -21.02 6.18 -28.30
N ASN A 492 -21.73 5.86 -29.39
CA ASN A 492 -22.54 6.84 -30.13
C ASN A 492 -23.76 7.33 -29.33
N VAL A 493 -24.32 6.49 -28.46
CA VAL A 493 -25.51 6.84 -27.65
C VAL A 493 -25.17 7.27 -26.23
N SER A 494 -23.90 7.28 -25.84
CA SER A 494 -23.45 7.62 -24.48
C SER A 494 -23.99 8.97 -23.99
N SER A 495 -23.99 10.00 -24.82
CA SER A 495 -24.57 11.31 -24.49
C SER A 495 -26.07 11.24 -24.19
N LEU A 496 -26.83 10.44 -24.94
CA LEU A 496 -28.26 10.22 -24.68
C LEU A 496 -28.47 9.45 -23.38
N LEU A 497 -27.68 8.39 -23.14
CA LEU A 497 -27.76 7.64 -21.89
C LEU A 497 -27.45 8.52 -20.68
N TYR A 498 -26.42 9.37 -20.75
CA TYR A 498 -26.08 10.29 -19.68
C TYR A 498 -27.12 11.40 -19.48
N ASP A 499 -27.78 11.86 -20.53
CA ASP A 499 -28.93 12.79 -20.42
C ASP A 499 -30.11 12.11 -19.71
N LEU A 500 -30.45 10.88 -20.10
CA LEU A 500 -31.50 10.09 -19.44
C LEU A 500 -31.18 9.77 -17.97
N VAL A 501 -29.92 9.47 -17.65
CA VAL A 501 -29.45 9.33 -16.26
C VAL A 501 -29.64 10.64 -15.51
N SER A 502 -29.23 11.77 -16.09
CA SER A 502 -29.34 13.09 -15.43
C SER A 502 -30.78 13.48 -15.09
N LYS A 503 -31.73 13.01 -15.89
CA LYS A 503 -33.17 13.24 -15.70
C LYS A 503 -33.86 12.14 -14.88
N GLY A 504 -33.11 11.17 -14.35
CA GLY A 504 -33.63 10.10 -13.50
C GLY A 504 -34.46 9.04 -14.24
N PHE A 505 -34.30 8.89 -15.56
CA PHE A 505 -35.01 7.86 -16.32
C PHE A 505 -34.37 6.47 -16.20
N ILE A 506 -33.04 6.42 -16.11
CA ILE A 506 -32.29 5.16 -16.09
C ILE A 506 -31.12 5.23 -15.10
N ASN A 507 -30.64 4.08 -14.64
CA ASN A 507 -29.24 3.95 -14.21
C ASN A 507 -28.45 3.33 -15.36
N TYR A 508 -27.19 3.75 -15.53
CA TYR A 508 -26.31 3.20 -16.56
C TYR A 508 -24.96 2.84 -15.94
N ASP A 509 -24.62 1.54 -15.98
CA ASP A 509 -23.31 1.01 -15.61
C ASP A 509 -22.46 0.90 -16.88
N ALA A 510 -21.54 1.84 -17.05
CA ALA A 510 -20.66 1.88 -18.23
C ALA A 510 -19.63 0.75 -18.25
N ASP A 511 -19.28 0.18 -17.10
CA ASP A 511 -18.32 -0.92 -17.01
C ASP A 511 -18.97 -2.24 -17.43
N LYS A 512 -20.23 -2.46 -17.01
CA LYS A 512 -21.02 -3.64 -17.39
C LYS A 512 -21.76 -3.48 -18.72
N GLN A 513 -21.83 -2.25 -19.25
CA GLN A 513 -22.70 -1.88 -20.37
C GLN A 513 -24.17 -2.27 -20.15
N GLU A 514 -24.66 -2.07 -18.92
CA GLU A 514 -26.04 -2.38 -18.52
C GLU A 514 -26.84 -1.11 -18.24
N VAL A 515 -28.08 -1.07 -18.74
CA VAL A 515 -29.04 0.00 -18.50
C VAL A 515 -30.18 -0.55 -17.64
N GLU A 516 -30.38 0.04 -16.47
CA GLU A 516 -31.52 -0.24 -15.59
C GLU A 516 -32.61 0.82 -15.79
N LEU A 517 -33.81 0.39 -16.17
CA LEU A 517 -34.96 1.24 -16.44
C LEU A 517 -35.73 1.57 -15.15
N LYS A 518 -35.85 2.86 -14.84
CA LYS A 518 -36.64 3.34 -13.69
C LYS A 518 -38.12 3.47 -14.05
N ASP A 519 -38.98 3.52 -13.03
CA ASP A 519 -40.43 3.66 -13.21
C ASP A 519 -40.82 4.91 -14.00
N LYS A 520 -40.01 5.96 -13.94
CA LYS A 520 -40.19 7.19 -14.74
C LYS A 520 -40.28 6.92 -16.25
N ILE A 521 -39.56 5.92 -16.79
CA ILE A 521 -39.68 5.51 -18.19
C ILE A 521 -41.10 5.04 -18.50
N PHE A 522 -41.66 4.21 -17.62
CA PHE A 522 -42.97 3.59 -17.81
C PHE A 522 -44.08 4.62 -17.65
N HIS A 523 -43.96 5.49 -16.65
CA HIS A 523 -44.85 6.63 -16.40
C HIS A 523 -44.91 7.56 -17.60
N TYR A 524 -43.76 8.07 -18.08
CA TYR A 524 -43.73 8.98 -19.23
C TYR A 524 -44.31 8.36 -20.50
N ALA A 525 -44.00 7.09 -20.77
CA ALA A 525 -44.54 6.41 -21.94
C ALA A 525 -46.06 6.20 -21.88
N ASP A 526 -46.63 5.94 -20.69
CA ASP A 526 -48.09 5.82 -20.54
C ASP A 526 -48.80 7.18 -20.50
N ALA A 527 -48.21 8.18 -19.85
CA ALA A 527 -48.73 9.55 -19.78
C ALA A 527 -48.82 10.18 -21.18
N ALA A 528 -47.80 9.96 -22.03
CA ALA A 528 -47.81 10.38 -23.43
C ALA A 528 -48.97 9.76 -24.25
N LEU A 529 -49.44 8.57 -23.85
CA LEU A 529 -50.59 7.89 -24.44
C LEU A 529 -51.90 8.14 -23.69
N LYS A 530 -51.90 9.05 -22.69
CA LYS A 530 -53.03 9.37 -21.82
C LYS A 530 -53.60 8.15 -21.08
N LYS A 531 -52.73 7.20 -20.70
CA LYS A 531 -53.12 5.96 -20.00
C LYS A 531 -53.02 6.04 -18.48
N VAL A 532 -52.30 7.03 -17.97
CA VAL A 532 -52.10 7.27 -16.53
C VAL A 532 -52.22 8.75 -16.25
N ASP A 533 -52.64 9.09 -15.03
CA ASP A 533 -52.64 10.45 -14.53
C ASP A 533 -51.22 10.94 -14.27
N TYR A 534 -51.00 12.24 -14.43
CA TYR A 534 -49.71 12.89 -14.21
C TYR A 534 -49.90 14.30 -13.66
N ASP A 535 -48.84 14.87 -13.11
CA ASP A 535 -48.77 16.26 -12.68
C ASP A 535 -47.70 17.04 -13.47
N VAL A 536 -47.65 18.35 -13.26
CA VAL A 536 -46.57 19.24 -13.76
C VAL A 536 -45.75 19.84 -12.61
N LEU A 537 -45.76 19.17 -11.45
CA LEU A 537 -45.14 19.69 -10.24
C LEU A 537 -43.61 19.58 -10.31
N ARG A 538 -43.00 20.70 -10.67
CA ARG A 538 -41.55 20.92 -10.62
C ARG A 538 -41.27 22.27 -9.98
N ILE A 539 -40.53 22.26 -8.88
CA ILE A 539 -40.11 23.46 -8.16
C ILE A 539 -38.65 23.74 -8.51
N THR A 540 -38.36 24.94 -9.02
CA THR A 540 -37.00 25.39 -9.31
C THR A 540 -36.58 26.44 -8.30
N SER A 541 -35.48 26.18 -7.61
CA SER A 541 -34.83 27.08 -6.67
C SER A 541 -33.62 27.74 -7.33
N GLU A 542 -33.61 29.08 -7.37
CA GLU A 542 -32.50 29.88 -7.87
C GLU A 542 -32.05 30.86 -6.79
N THR A 543 -30.98 30.52 -6.06
CA THR A 543 -30.42 31.37 -5.02
C THR A 543 -28.90 31.27 -4.96
N THR A 544 -28.27 32.26 -4.32
CA THR A 544 -26.85 32.25 -3.98
C THR A 544 -26.56 31.64 -2.61
N GLY A 545 -27.60 31.40 -1.82
CA GLY A 545 -27.54 30.76 -0.50
C GLY A 545 -27.82 29.26 -0.57
N THR A 546 -28.41 28.71 0.49
CA THR A 546 -28.90 27.32 0.49
C THR A 546 -30.25 27.24 -0.23
N ASN A 547 -30.37 26.33 -1.20
CA ASN A 547 -31.59 26.16 -1.99
C ASN A 547 -32.73 25.56 -1.16
N ALA A 548 -32.46 24.56 -0.32
CA ALA A 548 -33.47 24.03 0.59
C ALA A 548 -32.89 23.53 1.91
N VAL A 549 -33.70 23.56 2.95
CA VAL A 549 -33.43 22.95 4.26
C VAL A 549 -34.53 21.96 4.55
N PHE A 550 -34.18 20.69 4.72
CA PHE A 550 -35.08 19.63 5.13
C PHE A 550 -34.82 19.30 6.60
N ASP A 551 -35.79 19.61 7.45
CA ASP A 551 -35.78 19.25 8.87
C ASP A 551 -36.34 17.84 9.02
N LEU A 552 -35.56 16.92 9.58
CA LEU A 552 -35.97 15.52 9.69
C LEU A 552 -36.90 15.27 10.89
N LYS A 553 -37.02 16.22 11.82
CA LYS A 553 -37.88 16.09 13.01
C LYS A 553 -39.33 16.38 12.68
N ASP A 554 -39.59 17.49 12.01
CA ASP A 554 -40.95 17.84 11.54
C ASP A 554 -41.24 17.36 10.12
N GLN A 555 -40.23 16.78 9.47
CA GLN A 555 -40.29 16.24 8.11
C GLN A 555 -40.65 17.30 7.04
N THR A 556 -40.39 18.57 7.31
CA THR A 556 -40.69 19.70 6.42
C THR A 556 -39.48 20.11 5.59
N ILE A 557 -39.69 20.28 4.28
CA ILE A 557 -38.70 20.86 3.38
C ILE A 557 -39.03 22.32 3.04
N TRP A 558 -38.15 23.23 3.44
CA TRP A 558 -38.23 24.65 3.11
C TRP A 558 -37.38 24.94 1.88
N ILE A 559 -37.98 25.43 0.80
CA ILE A 559 -37.28 25.70 -0.47
C ILE A 559 -37.21 27.20 -0.71
N ASN A 560 -35.99 27.73 -0.79
CA ASN A 560 -35.70 29.15 -0.99
C ASN A 560 -35.51 29.50 -2.47
N GLY A 561 -35.63 30.77 -2.83
CA GLY A 561 -35.34 31.26 -4.19
C GLY A 561 -36.34 30.76 -5.24
N VAL A 562 -37.58 30.47 -4.83
CA VAL A 562 -38.65 30.01 -5.73
C VAL A 562 -39.44 31.22 -6.22
N LYS A 563 -39.37 31.50 -7.53
CA LYS A 563 -40.03 32.67 -8.14
C LYS A 563 -41.52 32.46 -8.38
N HIS A 564 -41.90 31.29 -8.86
CA HIS A 564 -43.28 30.89 -9.14
C HIS A 564 -43.36 29.37 -9.16
N ILE A 565 -44.54 28.83 -8.87
CA ILE A 565 -44.85 27.42 -9.02
C ILE A 565 -46.04 27.28 -9.94
N GLU A 566 -45.89 26.47 -10.98
CA GLU A 566 -46.97 26.14 -11.90
C GLU A 566 -47.69 24.87 -11.44
N LEU A 567 -49.02 24.91 -11.39
CA LEU A 567 -49.87 23.74 -11.14
C LEU A 567 -50.59 23.28 -12.42
N SER A 568 -50.84 24.21 -13.35
CA SER A 568 -51.41 23.90 -14.66
C SER A 568 -51.15 25.02 -15.66
N ALA A 569 -50.30 24.78 -16.67
CA ALA A 569 -50.12 25.71 -17.79
C ALA A 569 -51.43 25.99 -18.55
N LEU A 570 -52.22 24.95 -18.81
CA LEU A 570 -53.46 25.05 -19.60
C LEU A 570 -54.51 25.92 -18.90
N GLN A 571 -54.64 25.77 -17.57
CA GLN A 571 -55.59 26.53 -16.77
C GLN A 571 -54.97 27.85 -16.25
N LYS A 572 -53.68 28.09 -16.50
CA LYS A 572 -52.90 29.22 -15.98
C LYS A 572 -52.98 29.33 -14.45
N VAL A 573 -52.91 28.18 -13.77
CA VAL A 573 -52.97 28.10 -12.31
C VAL A 573 -51.56 27.92 -11.76
N GLY A 574 -51.22 28.74 -10.78
CA GLY A 574 -49.97 28.70 -10.07
C GLY A 574 -50.03 29.61 -8.85
N PHE A 575 -48.93 29.65 -8.08
CA PHE A 575 -48.83 30.54 -6.94
C PHE A 575 -47.43 31.13 -6.82
N LEU A 576 -47.38 32.30 -6.18
CA LEU A 576 -46.17 33.06 -5.90
C LEU A 576 -45.83 32.89 -4.42
N PRO A 577 -44.73 32.19 -4.08
CA PRO A 577 -44.35 31.99 -2.70
C PRO A 577 -43.99 33.33 -2.02
N LYS A 578 -44.47 33.54 -0.79
CA LYS A 578 -44.12 34.74 -0.02
C LYS A 578 -42.63 34.72 0.29
N ASN A 579 -41.93 35.84 0.08
CA ASN A 579 -40.48 35.95 0.26
C ASN A 579 -39.64 34.98 -0.60
N ASN A 580 -40.18 34.51 -1.73
CA ASN A 580 -39.55 33.49 -2.58
C ASN A 580 -39.22 32.19 -1.84
N GLN A 581 -40.00 31.83 -0.81
CA GLN A 581 -39.85 30.59 -0.05
C GLN A 581 -41.17 29.83 -0.02
N ILE A 582 -41.11 28.53 -0.28
CA ILE A 582 -42.21 27.58 -0.08
C ILE A 582 -41.87 26.63 1.05
#